data_AF-A0A3C0QB74-F1
#
_entry.id   AF-A0A3C0QB74-F1
#
_cell.length_a   1.000
_cell.length_b   1.000
_cell.length_c   1.000
_cell.angle_alpha   90.00
_cell.angle_beta   90.00
_cell.angle_gamma   90.00
#
_symmetry.space_group_name_H-M   'P 1'
#
loop_
_entity.id
_entity.type
_entity.pdbx_description
1 polymer ?
#
loop_
_entity_poly.entity_id
_entity_poly.type
_entity_poly.pdbx_seq_one_letter_code
_entity_poly.pdbx_strand_id
1 'polypeptide(L)'
;MSSEDEYPVSCPLPTGPDLSKLTVVELAPAERLPDYKAAMSLANAEAEKRLGENMLLSWYDRDRDFESPQHASECHLDSAVPGYVDYGVYHGATLKVDVEQGRFVFFYLPVEMPE
;
A
#
# COMPACT_ATOMS: atom_id res chain seq x y z
N MET A 1 -41.47 29.70 8.03
CA MET A 1 -40.76 28.86 9.02
C MET A 1 -40.77 27.45 8.48
N SER A 2 -39.70 26.75 8.21
CA SER A 2 -38.36 27.04 7.71
C SER A 2 -37.98 25.73 7.02
N SER A 3 -37.40 25.83 5.83
CA SER A 3 -36.98 24.69 5.03
C SER A 3 -35.84 23.96 5.71
N GLU A 4 -35.90 22.63 5.77
CA GLU A 4 -34.75 21.78 6.05
C GLU A 4 -34.71 20.71 4.96
N ASP A 5 -33.92 21.01 3.92
CA ASP A 5 -33.53 20.12 2.84
C ASP A 5 -32.82 18.87 3.39
N GLU A 6 -33.45 17.70 3.20
CA GLU A 6 -32.75 16.41 3.25
C GLU A 6 -31.83 16.30 2.04
N TYR A 7 -30.53 16.55 2.24
CA TYR A 7 -29.50 16.13 1.30
C TYR A 7 -29.10 14.69 1.64
N PRO A 8 -29.42 13.68 0.84
CA PRO A 8 -28.71 12.42 0.93
C PRO A 8 -27.28 12.69 0.47
N VAL A 9 -26.35 12.76 1.43
CA VAL A 9 -24.91 12.72 1.14
C VAL A 9 -24.61 11.28 0.71
N SER A 10 -25.01 10.95 -0.52
CA SER A 10 -24.53 9.76 -1.20
C SER A 10 -23.09 10.07 -1.58
N CYS A 11 -22.17 9.86 -0.64
CA CYS A 11 -20.78 9.73 -0.98
C CYS A 11 -20.71 8.54 -1.94
N PRO A 12 -20.29 8.71 -3.21
CA PRO A 12 -19.94 7.57 -4.02
C PRO A 12 -18.82 6.86 -3.27
N LEU A 13 -19.12 5.68 -2.73
CA LEU A 13 -18.08 4.80 -2.18
C LEU A 13 -17.02 4.69 -3.27
N PRO A 14 -15.75 5.03 -2.99
CA PRO A 14 -14.70 4.87 -3.98
C PRO A 14 -14.73 3.39 -4.39
N THR A 15 -15.01 3.13 -5.66
CA THR A 15 -14.71 1.85 -6.29
C THR A 15 -13.27 1.56 -5.93
N GLY A 16 -13.01 0.40 -5.30
CA GLY A 16 -11.70 0.08 -4.75
C GLY A 16 -10.55 0.40 -5.72
N PRO A 17 -9.36 0.71 -5.20
CA PRO A 17 -8.25 1.26 -5.96
C PRO A 17 -8.00 0.47 -7.24
N ASP A 18 -7.79 1.17 -8.35
CA ASP A 18 -7.42 0.54 -9.62
C ASP A 18 -6.00 -0.04 -9.52
N LEU A 19 -5.94 -1.32 -9.14
CA LEU A 19 -4.70 -2.07 -9.01
C LEU A 19 -4.05 -2.40 -10.37
N SER A 20 -4.71 -2.11 -11.49
CA SER A 20 -4.24 -2.48 -12.84
C SER A 20 -2.91 -1.80 -13.22
N LYS A 21 -2.57 -0.69 -12.56
CA LYS A 21 -1.31 0.06 -12.77
C LYS A 21 -0.17 -0.41 -11.86
N LEU A 22 -0.45 -1.30 -10.92
CA LEU A 22 0.48 -1.75 -9.92
C LEU A 22 1.19 -3.02 -10.40
N THR A 23 2.50 -2.93 -10.58
CA THR A 23 3.34 -4.12 -10.76
C THR A 23 3.44 -4.85 -9.43
N VAL A 24 3.02 -6.11 -9.36
CA VAL A 24 3.11 -6.91 -8.13
C VAL A 24 4.30 -7.87 -8.23
N VAL A 25 5.10 -7.92 -7.17
CA VAL A 25 6.27 -8.78 -7.04
C VAL A 25 6.15 -9.62 -5.79
N GLU A 26 6.06 -10.92 -5.97
CA GLU A 26 6.00 -11.87 -4.87
C GLU A 26 7.40 -12.42 -4.60
N LEU A 27 7.91 -12.19 -3.38
CA LEU A 27 9.20 -12.66 -2.92
C LEU A 27 9.00 -13.75 -1.87
N ALA A 28 9.38 -14.96 -2.22
CA ALA A 28 9.39 -16.12 -1.35
C ALA A 28 10.83 -16.66 -1.23
N PRO A 29 11.67 -16.06 -0.36
CA PRO A 29 13.01 -16.58 -0.12
C PRO A 29 12.95 -18.02 0.43
N ALA A 30 13.96 -18.83 0.10
CA ALA A 30 13.99 -20.25 0.50
C ALA A 30 14.06 -20.42 2.03
N GLU A 31 14.71 -19.48 2.71
CA GLU A 31 14.70 -19.36 4.16
C GLU A 31 13.76 -18.23 4.58
N ARG A 32 12.96 -18.49 5.61
CA ARG A 32 12.07 -17.50 6.21
C ARG A 32 12.88 -16.32 6.75
N LEU A 33 12.40 -15.11 6.49
CA LEU A 33 13.05 -13.91 6.96
C LEU A 33 12.84 -13.75 8.48
N PRO A 34 13.87 -13.28 9.22
CA PRO A 34 13.82 -13.19 10.67
C PRO A 34 12.87 -12.09 11.16
N ASP A 35 12.82 -10.95 10.47
CA ASP A 35 12.04 -9.79 10.88
C ASP A 35 11.67 -8.86 9.71
N TYR A 36 10.87 -7.83 10.02
CA TYR A 36 10.48 -6.77 9.11
C TYR A 36 11.67 -6.05 8.47
N LYS A 37 12.80 -5.86 9.17
CA LYS A 37 13.95 -5.13 8.61
C LYS A 37 14.61 -5.93 7.50
N ALA A 38 14.71 -7.25 7.67
CA ALA A 38 15.18 -8.15 6.63
C ALA A 38 14.22 -8.14 5.42
N ALA A 39 12.91 -8.15 5.65
CA ALA A 39 11.91 -8.03 4.58
C ALA A 39 11.97 -6.69 3.85
N MET A 40 12.08 -5.58 4.58
CA MET A 40 12.22 -4.24 4.02
C MET A 40 13.50 -4.10 3.21
N SER A 41 14.62 -4.67 3.67
CA SER A 41 15.88 -4.64 2.93
C SER A 41 15.77 -5.40 1.61
N LEU A 42 15.11 -6.56 1.62
CA LEU A 42 14.86 -7.35 0.42
C LEU A 42 13.92 -6.61 -0.55
N ALA A 43 12.85 -6.01 -0.04
CA ALA A 43 11.90 -5.25 -0.83
C ALA A 43 12.52 -3.99 -1.44
N ASN A 44 13.32 -3.24 -0.68
CA ASN A 44 14.05 -2.08 -1.18
C ASN A 44 15.01 -2.47 -2.31
N ALA A 45 15.76 -3.56 -2.13
CA ALA A 45 16.68 -4.03 -3.17
C ALA A 45 15.94 -4.39 -4.47
N GLU A 46 14.74 -4.97 -4.40
CA GLU A 46 13.95 -5.23 -5.60
C GLU A 46 13.29 -3.98 -6.19
N ALA A 47 12.89 -3.03 -5.35
CA ALA A 47 12.41 -1.72 -5.81
C ALA A 47 13.51 -0.96 -6.54
N GLU A 48 14.72 -0.90 -6.00
CA GLU A 48 15.89 -0.26 -6.61
C GLU A 48 16.26 -0.88 -7.95
N LYS A 49 16.25 -2.21 -8.06
CA LYS A 49 16.54 -2.90 -9.33
C LYS A 49 15.54 -2.58 -10.44
N ARG A 50 14.28 -2.32 -10.08
CA ARG A 50 13.17 -2.15 -11.04
C ARG A 50 12.89 -0.70 -11.37
N LEU A 51 12.91 0.15 -10.35
CA LEU A 51 12.51 1.56 -10.42
C LEU A 51 13.72 2.51 -10.39
N GLY A 52 14.90 2.03 -9.97
CA GLY A 52 16.03 2.91 -9.68
C GLY A 52 15.75 3.72 -8.41
N GLU A 53 15.84 5.04 -8.50
CA GLU A 53 15.44 5.90 -7.39
C GLU A 53 13.95 5.75 -7.11
N ASN A 54 13.63 5.45 -5.85
CA ASN A 54 12.27 5.14 -5.44
C ASN A 54 12.00 5.64 -4.02
N MET A 55 10.72 5.77 -3.71
CA MET A 55 10.22 6.15 -2.41
C MET A 55 9.26 5.08 -1.92
N LEU A 56 9.46 4.60 -0.69
CA LEU A 56 8.50 3.74 0.01
C LEU A 56 7.33 4.60 0.48
N LEU A 57 6.13 4.33 -0.02
CA LEU A 57 4.91 5.08 0.30
C LEU A 57 4.16 4.47 1.49
N SER A 58 3.93 3.16 1.44
CA SER A 58 3.23 2.45 2.50
C SER A 58 3.78 1.04 2.70
N TRP A 59 3.57 0.52 3.90
CA TRP A 59 3.96 -0.85 4.23
C TRP A 59 3.03 -1.47 5.27
N TYR A 60 3.03 -2.81 5.30
CA TYR A 60 2.32 -3.63 6.26
C TYR A 60 3.26 -4.72 6.80
N ASP A 61 3.24 -4.90 8.12
CA ASP A 61 3.93 -5.94 8.87
C ASP A 61 2.87 -6.78 9.59
N ARG A 62 2.64 -7.99 9.09
CA ARG A 62 1.65 -8.93 9.65
C ARG A 62 2.05 -9.49 11.00
N ASP A 63 3.35 -9.61 11.30
CA ASP A 63 3.80 -10.20 12.57
C ASP A 63 3.42 -9.30 13.75
N ARG A 64 3.43 -7.99 13.53
CA ARG A 64 3.12 -6.97 14.52
C ARG A 64 1.74 -6.34 14.32
N ASP A 65 1.05 -6.75 13.27
CA ASP A 65 -0.18 -6.15 12.75
C ASP A 65 -0.07 -4.62 12.68
N PHE A 66 1.03 -4.16 12.08
CA PHE A 66 1.40 -2.75 12.03
C PHE A 66 1.50 -2.28 10.59
N GLU A 67 1.04 -1.05 10.34
CA GLU A 67 1.07 -0.43 9.02
C GLU A 67 1.55 1.01 9.08
N SER A 68 2.07 1.49 7.96
CA SER A 68 2.33 2.90 7.74
C SER A 68 1.75 3.32 6.40
N PRO A 69 1.01 4.44 6.33
CA PRO A 69 0.59 5.33 7.43
C PRO A 69 -0.26 4.61 8.50
N GLN A 70 -0.06 4.96 9.78
CA GLN A 70 -0.76 4.35 10.91
C GLN A 70 -2.26 4.68 10.86
N HIS A 71 -3.11 3.69 11.21
CA HIS A 71 -4.58 3.80 11.27
C HIS A 71 -5.28 4.07 9.93
N ALA A 72 -4.62 3.83 8.78
CA ALA A 72 -5.28 3.93 7.48
C ALA A 72 -6.49 2.96 7.37
N SER A 73 -6.46 1.86 8.11
CA SER A 73 -7.55 0.88 8.20
C SER A 73 -8.70 1.28 9.16
N GLU A 74 -8.51 2.23 10.09
CA GLU A 74 -9.56 2.59 11.07
C GLU A 74 -10.71 3.43 10.47
N CYS A 75 -10.50 4.08 9.32
CA CYS A 75 -11.57 4.78 8.59
C CYS A 75 -12.35 3.86 7.63
N HIS A 76 -11.98 2.57 7.58
CA HIS A 76 -12.38 1.60 6.56
C HIS A 76 -12.95 0.30 7.16
N LEU A 77 -13.69 0.39 8.28
CA LEU A 77 -14.38 -0.75 8.91
C LEU A 77 -15.30 -1.55 7.95
N ASP A 78 -15.64 -0.98 6.79
CA ASP A 78 -16.46 -1.59 5.73
C ASP A 78 -15.79 -1.65 4.33
N SER A 79 -14.50 -1.32 4.19
CA SER A 79 -13.83 -1.42 2.87
C SER A 79 -13.09 -2.75 2.72
N ALA A 80 -13.34 -3.42 1.59
CA ALA A 80 -12.71 -4.69 1.23
C ALA A 80 -11.19 -4.60 0.96
N VAL A 81 -10.61 -3.40 1.04
CA VAL A 81 -9.20 -3.11 0.76
C VAL A 81 -8.55 -2.53 2.03
N PRO A 82 -7.42 -3.10 2.50
CA PRO A 82 -6.70 -2.55 3.64
C PRO A 82 -6.15 -1.14 3.37
N GLY A 83 -6.18 -0.26 4.37
CA GLY A 83 -5.88 1.17 4.17
C GLY A 83 -4.47 1.46 3.66
N TYR A 84 -3.49 0.60 3.95
CA TYR A 84 -2.12 0.73 3.41
C TYR A 84 -2.07 0.50 1.89
N VAL A 85 -2.97 -0.32 1.34
CA VAL A 85 -3.09 -0.58 -0.10
C VAL A 85 -3.72 0.63 -0.78
N ASP A 86 -4.83 1.14 -0.22
CA ASP A 86 -5.50 2.34 -0.72
C ASP A 86 -4.56 3.54 -0.75
N TYR A 87 -3.81 3.75 0.33
CA TYR A 87 -2.85 4.83 0.41
C TYR A 87 -1.78 4.73 -0.67
N GLY A 88 -1.16 3.55 -0.82
CA GLY A 88 -0.14 3.33 -1.86
C GLY A 88 -0.69 3.68 -3.25
N VAL A 89 -1.85 3.13 -3.60
CA VAL A 89 -2.42 3.32 -4.95
C VAL A 89 -2.89 4.76 -5.17
N TYR A 90 -3.54 5.38 -4.20
CA TYR A 90 -4.01 6.77 -4.32
C TYR A 90 -2.85 7.76 -4.45
N HIS A 91 -1.72 7.47 -3.81
CA HIS A 91 -0.49 8.27 -3.90
C HIS A 91 0.42 7.86 -5.08
N GLY A 92 -0.07 7.00 -5.97
CA GLY A 92 0.59 6.71 -7.24
C GLY A 92 1.61 5.58 -7.19
N ALA A 93 1.59 4.71 -6.18
CA ALA A 93 2.45 3.53 -6.15
C ALA A 93 2.32 2.73 -7.45
N THR A 94 3.46 2.44 -8.06
CA THR A 94 3.53 1.67 -9.31
C THR A 94 4.09 0.26 -9.08
N LEU A 95 4.65 0.01 -7.90
CA LEU A 95 5.20 -1.29 -7.51
C LEU A 95 4.71 -1.70 -6.12
N LYS A 96 4.17 -2.92 -6.02
CA LYS A 96 3.92 -3.63 -4.77
C LYS A 96 4.89 -4.79 -4.65
N VAL A 97 5.59 -4.86 -3.53
CA VAL A 97 6.41 -6.00 -3.15
C VAL A 97 5.72 -6.74 -2.01
N ASP A 98 5.35 -7.98 -2.27
CA ASP A 98 4.72 -8.91 -1.35
C ASP A 98 5.76 -9.94 -0.93
N VAL A 99 6.09 -9.97 0.36
CA VAL A 99 7.11 -10.86 0.92
C VAL A 99 6.45 -11.90 1.81
N GLU A 100 6.78 -13.17 1.56
CA GLU A 100 6.25 -14.32 2.29
C GLU A 100 4.70 -14.39 2.33
N GLN A 101 4.06 -14.14 1.18
CA GLN A 101 2.60 -14.29 0.98
C GLN A 101 1.77 -13.39 1.91
N GLY A 102 2.11 -12.10 1.91
CA GLY A 102 1.42 -11.06 2.66
C GLY A 102 1.85 -10.97 4.12
N ARG A 103 2.98 -11.58 4.49
CA ARG A 103 3.58 -11.37 5.82
C ARG A 103 4.17 -9.96 5.92
N PHE A 104 4.82 -9.50 4.86
CA PHE A 104 5.23 -8.11 4.73
C PHE A 104 4.86 -7.58 3.34
N VAL A 105 4.26 -6.40 3.29
CA VAL A 105 3.86 -5.77 2.02
C VAL A 105 4.42 -4.37 1.96
N PHE A 106 4.95 -3.97 0.81
CA PHE A 106 5.57 -2.67 0.60
C PHE A 106 5.11 -2.07 -0.74
N PHE A 107 4.82 -0.76 -0.74
CA PHE A 107 4.41 -0.03 -1.93
C PHE A 107 5.42 1.06 -2.25
N TYR A 108 5.87 1.09 -3.50
CA TYR A 108 6.90 2.02 -3.97
C TYR A 108 6.39 2.89 -5.12
N LEU A 109 6.89 4.11 -5.13
CA LEU A 109 6.74 5.09 -6.21
C LEU A 109 8.14 5.40 -6.79
N PRO A 110 8.35 5.31 -8.11
CA PRO A 110 9.57 5.78 -8.73
C PRO A 110 9.70 7.28 -8.54
N VAL A 111 10.88 7.74 -8.18
CA VAL A 111 11.20 9.17 -8.21
C VAL A 111 11.62 9.50 -9.63
N GLU A 112 10.70 10.06 -10.41
CA GLU A 112 11.09 10.66 -11.68
C GLU A 112 11.97 11.87 -11.38
N MET A 113 13.27 11.78 -11.67
CA MET A 113 14.11 12.97 -11.73
C MET A 113 13.70 13.74 -13.00
N PRO A 114 13.19 14.98 -12.89
CA PRO A 114 13.06 15.82 -14.07
C PRO A 114 14.47 16.11 -14.60
N GLU A 115 14.73 15.75 -15.88
CA GLU A 115 15.94 16.16 -16.61
C GLU A 115 16.09 17.69 -16.70
#